data_AF-A0A661TPA3-F1
#
_entry.id   AF-A0A661TPA3-F1
#
_cell.length_a   1.000
_cell.length_b   1.000
_cell.length_c   1.000
_cell.angle_alpha   90.00
_cell.angle_beta   90.00
_cell.angle_gamma   90.00
#
_symmetry.space_group_name_H-M   'P 1'
#
loop_
_entity.id
_entity.type
_entity.pdbx_description
1 polymer ?
#
loop_
_entity_poly.entity_id
_entity_poly.type
_entity_poly.pdbx_seq_one_letter_code
_entity_poly.pdbx_strand_id
1 'polypeptide(L)'
;LYKRSDFLKNFSGIAAVPIIKKSLFEKIEIALPNKLKEQQKIAEILSTVDKKIELQRKRKEKLERIKKSLMNDLLSGKKRVRIG
;
A
#
# COMPACT_ATOMS: atom_id res chain seq x y z
N LEU A 1 -6.95 4.81 5.21
CA LEU A 1 -6.61 3.37 5.44
C LEU A 1 -5.34 3.16 6.27
N TYR A 2 -4.47 4.17 6.44
CA TYR A 2 -3.27 4.10 7.30
C TYR A 2 -3.51 4.00 8.82
N LYS A 3 -4.75 4.08 9.32
CA LYS A 3 -5.03 4.09 10.77
C LYS A 3 -5.14 2.69 11.42
N ARG A 4 -5.22 1.62 10.63
CA ARG A 4 -5.41 0.26 11.17
C ARG A 4 -4.13 -0.33 11.78
N SER A 5 -2.95 0.09 11.30
CA SER A 5 -1.68 -0.30 11.91
C SER A 5 -1.52 0.31 13.31
N ASP A 6 -2.01 1.52 13.52
CA ASP A 6 -1.93 2.20 14.82
C ASP A 6 -2.85 1.56 15.85
N PHE A 7 -4.02 1.08 15.41
CA PHE A 7 -4.90 0.26 16.23
C PHE A 7 -4.19 -1.00 16.75
N LEU A 8 -3.51 -1.77 15.87
CA LEU A 8 -2.80 -2.99 16.27
C LEU A 8 -1.56 -2.71 17.12
N LYS A 9 -0.88 -1.57 16.91
CA LYS A 9 0.23 -1.12 17.76
C LYS A 9 -0.23 -0.87 19.20
N ASN A 10 -1.46 -0.40 19.42
CA ASN A 10 -2.00 -0.22 20.77
C ASN A 10 -2.21 -1.55 21.51
N PHE A 11 -2.31 -2.67 20.80
CA PHE A 11 -2.35 -4.02 21.39
C PHE A 11 -0.96 -4.66 21.51
N SER A 12 0.10 -4.03 20.99
CA SER A 12 1.45 -4.52 21.20
C SER A 12 1.98 -4.08 22.57
N GLY A 13 2.70 -4.95 23.28
CA GLY A 13 3.28 -4.60 24.57
C GLY A 13 4.38 -3.53 24.44
N ILE A 14 4.70 -2.84 25.55
CA ILE A 14 5.70 -1.75 25.65
C ILE A 14 7.17 -2.23 25.42
N ALA A 15 7.37 -3.48 25.01
CA ALA A 15 8.70 -4.05 24.81
C ALA A 15 9.41 -3.46 23.58
N ALA A 16 10.74 -3.55 23.56
CA ALA A 16 11.57 -3.06 22.45
C ALA A 16 11.20 -3.66 21.07
N VAL A 17 10.61 -4.86 21.07
CA VAL A 17 9.94 -5.43 19.89
C VAL A 17 8.43 -5.47 20.16
N PRO A 18 7.61 -4.72 19.40
CA PRO A 18 6.17 -4.74 19.57
C PRO A 18 5.60 -6.07 19.09
N ILE A 19 5.17 -6.91 20.05
CA ILE A 19 4.54 -8.21 19.80
C ILE A 19 3.12 -8.19 20.36
N ILE A 20 2.16 -8.69 19.57
CA ILE A 20 0.79 -8.92 20.04
C ILE A 20 0.72 -10.34 20.58
N LYS A 21 0.42 -10.48 21.86
CA LYS A 21 0.25 -11.80 22.51
C LYS A 21 -0.99 -12.49 21.96
N LYS A 22 -0.94 -13.81 21.79
CA LYS A 22 -2.08 -14.62 21.31
C LYS A 22 -3.37 -14.35 22.09
N SER A 23 -3.27 -14.34 23.43
CA SER A 23 -4.40 -14.09 24.33
C SER A 23 -5.02 -12.70 24.19
N LEU A 24 -4.28 -11.74 23.64
CA LEU A 24 -4.78 -10.40 23.35
C LEU A 24 -5.36 -10.34 21.93
N PHE A 25 -4.73 -11.00 20.97
CA PHE A 25 -5.22 -11.13 19.60
C PHE A 25 -6.61 -11.78 19.55
N GLU A 26 -6.83 -12.84 20.32
CA GLU A 26 -8.12 -13.55 20.42
C GLU A 26 -9.27 -12.67 20.95
N LYS A 27 -8.95 -11.59 21.68
CA LYS A 27 -9.93 -10.66 22.25
C LYS A 27 -10.25 -9.49 21.32
N ILE A 28 -9.63 -9.41 20.14
CA ILE A 28 -9.91 -8.34 19.19
C ILE A 28 -11.28 -8.57 18.59
N GLU A 29 -12.24 -7.74 18.99
CA GLU A 29 -13.56 -7.72 18.39
C GLU A 29 -13.50 -7.09 16.99
N ILE A 30 -14.16 -7.74 16.03
CA ILE A 30 -14.28 -7.25 14.66
C ILE A 30 -15.75 -7.17 14.26
N ALA A 31 -16.08 -6.17 13.46
CA ALA A 31 -17.36 -6.15 12.76
C ALA A 31 -17.39 -7.28 11.74
N LEU A 32 -18.20 -8.30 12.01
CA LEU A 32 -18.38 -9.45 11.13
C LEU A 32 -19.85 -9.52 10.68
N PRO A 33 -20.17 -9.07 9.45
CA PRO A 33 -21.51 -9.21 8.91
C PRO A 33 -21.94 -10.68 8.86
N ASN A 34 -23.13 -11.01 9.35
CA ASN A 34 -23.59 -12.41 9.45
C ASN A 34 -23.77 -13.11 8.08
N LYS A 35 -23.96 -12.34 7.00
CA LYS A 35 -24.20 -12.89 5.67
C LYS A 35 -22.89 -12.99 4.89
N LEU A 36 -22.51 -14.21 4.49
CA LEU A 36 -21.30 -14.44 3.69
C LEU A 36 -21.30 -13.65 2.37
N LYS A 37 -22.46 -13.53 1.71
CA LYS A 37 -22.59 -12.72 0.48
C LYS A 37 -22.22 -11.25 0.68
N GLU A 38 -22.56 -10.69 1.84
CA GLU A 38 -22.23 -9.31 2.19
C GLU A 38 -20.72 -9.17 2.44
N GLN A 39 -20.13 -10.10 3.20
CA GLN A 39 -18.67 -10.13 3.41
C GLN A 39 -17.90 -10.20 2.09
N GLN A 40 -18.33 -11.07 1.17
CA GLN A 40 -17.74 -11.20 -0.16
C GLN A 40 -17.84 -9.90 -0.97
N LYS A 41 -18.99 -9.22 -0.93
CA LYS A 41 -19.17 -7.97 -1.66
C LYS A 41 -18.29 -6.84 -1.10
N ILE A 42 -18.19 -6.73 0.22
CA ILE A 42 -17.27 -5.79 0.88
C ILE A 42 -15.83 -6.09 0.47
N ALA A 43 -15.41 -7.36 0.50
CA ALA A 43 -14.07 -7.78 0.11
C ALA A 43 -13.76 -7.49 -1.37
N GLU A 44 -14.71 -7.73 -2.27
CA GLU A 44 -14.58 -7.46 -3.71
C GLU A 44 -14.35 -5.97 -3.97
N ILE A 45 -15.15 -5.10 -3.35
CA ILE A 45 -15.05 -3.64 -3.49
C ILE A 45 -13.69 -3.15 -2.99
N LEU A 46 -13.28 -3.57 -1.78
CA LEU A 46 -11.99 -3.17 -1.22
C LEU A 46 -10.82 -3.69 -2.06
N SER A 47 -10.88 -4.94 -2.51
CA SER A 47 -9.85 -5.53 -3.40
C SER A 47 -9.71 -4.76 -4.71
N THR A 48 -10.82 -4.24 -5.25
CA THR A 48 -10.79 -3.43 -6.48
C THR A 48 -10.05 -2.11 -6.25
N VAL A 49 -10.26 -1.47 -5.11
CA VAL A 49 -9.54 -0.26 -4.72
C VAL A 49 -8.04 -0.56 -4.53
N ASP A 50 -7.70 -1.63 -3.83
CA ASP A 50 -6.30 -2.03 -3.61
C ASP A 50 -5.57 -2.31 -4.93
N LYS A 51 -6.22 -3.03 -5.87
CA LYS A 51 -5.68 -3.26 -7.22
C LYS A 51 -5.41 -1.94 -7.96
N LYS A 52 -6.30 -0.96 -7.83
CA LYS A 52 -6.13 0.36 -8.47
C LYS A 52 -4.93 1.11 -7.87
N ILE A 53 -4.77 1.08 -6.55
CA ILE A 53 -3.63 1.69 -5.85
C ILE A 53 -2.32 1.05 -6.32
N GLU A 54 -2.25 -0.28 -6.37
CA GLU A 54 -1.04 -1.00 -6.83
C GLU A 54 -0.70 -0.67 -8.28
N LEU A 55 -1.70 -0.58 -9.17
CA LEU A 55 -1.48 -0.19 -10.55
C LEU A 55 -0.91 1.24 -10.64
N GLN A 56 -1.45 2.18 -9.85
CA GLN A 56 -0.96 3.56 -9.81
C GLN A 56 0.48 3.63 -9.27
N ARG A 57 0.81 2.86 -8.22
CA ARG A 57 2.17 2.76 -7.67
C ARG A 57 3.16 2.27 -8.73
N LYS A 58 2.82 1.18 -9.43
CA LYS A 58 3.63 0.65 -10.53
C LYS A 58 3.82 1.65 -11.67
N ARG A 59 2.76 2.40 -12.02
CA ARG A 59 2.83 3.45 -13.06
C ARG A 59 3.76 4.58 -12.62
N LYS A 60 3.67 5.03 -11.37
CA LYS A 60 4.55 6.06 -10.80
C LYS A 60 6.01 5.62 -10.86
N GLU A 61 6.33 4.42 -10.38
CA GLU A 61 7.69 3.88 -10.41
C GLU A 61 8.24 3.77 -11.84
N LYS A 62 7.40 3.35 -12.80
CA LYS A 62 7.80 3.32 -14.22
C LYS A 62 8.14 4.72 -14.73
N LEU A 63 7.31 5.72 -14.42
CA LEU A 63 7.54 7.10 -14.84
C LEU A 63 8.80 7.69 -14.20
N GLU A 64 9.06 7.39 -12.92
CA GLU A 64 10.28 7.82 -12.23
C GLU A 64 11.53 7.21 -12.86
N ARG A 65 11.50 5.92 -13.23
CA ARG A 65 12.60 5.27 -13.96
C ARG A 65 12.83 5.91 -15.32
N ILE A 66 11.76 6.17 -16.08
CA ILE A 66 11.86 6.84 -17.38
C ILE A 66 12.44 8.24 -17.21
N LYS A 67 11.93 9.04 -16.27
CA LYS A 67 12.43 10.38 -15.97
C LYS A 67 13.93 10.35 -15.66
N LYS A 68 14.39 9.42 -14.82
CA LYS A 68 15.81 9.27 -14.46
C LYS A 68 16.67 8.90 -15.68
N SER A 69 16.23 7.93 -16.48
CA SER A 69 16.95 7.53 -17.70
C SER A 69 17.04 8.68 -18.69
N LEU A 70 15.91 9.36 -18.96
CA LEU A 70 15.87 10.48 -19.89
C LEU A 70 16.79 11.62 -19.45
N MET A 71 16.77 11.95 -18.15
CA MET A 71 17.66 12.97 -17.59
C MET A 71 19.13 12.59 -17.80
N ASN A 72 19.51 11.34 -17.55
CA ASN A 72 20.87 10.86 -17.79
C ASN A 72 21.26 10.98 -19.27
N ASP A 73 20.38 10.61 -20.20
CA ASP A 73 20.66 10.67 -21.64
C ASP A 73 20.81 12.11 -22.14
N LEU A 74 20.03 13.04 -21.59
CA LEU A 74 20.10 14.47 -21.91
C LEU A 74 21.36 15.12 -21.34
N LEU A 75 21.65 14.90 -20.05
CA LEU A 75 22.81 15.51 -19.37
C LEU A 75 24.15 14.93 -19.84
N SER A 76 24.19 13.63 -20.18
CA SER A 76 25.39 13.02 -20.77
C SER A 76 25.58 13.32 -22.26
N GLY A 77 24.61 14.02 -22.88
CA GLY A 77 24.68 14.36 -24.30
C GLY A 77 24.46 13.18 -25.27
N LYS A 78 24.09 12.00 -24.76
CA LYS A 78 23.71 10.83 -25.55
C LYS A 78 22.48 11.09 -26.42
N LYS A 79 21.56 11.93 -25.95
CA LYS A 79 20.39 12.39 -26.70
C LYS A 79 20.37 13.92 -26.73
N ARG A 80 20.34 14.51 -27.93
CA ARG A 80 20.28 15.97 -28.13
C ARG A 80 18.85 16.39 -28.50
N VAL A 81 18.38 17.47 -27.91
CA VAL A 81 17.09 18.09 -28.25
C VAL A 81 17.39 19.24 -29.21
N ARG A 82 16.77 19.25 -30.40
CA ARG A 82 16.77 20.43 -31.26
C ARG A 82 15.70 21.37 -30.71
N ILE A 83 16.12 22.56 -30.31
CA ILE A 83 15.19 23.65 -29.98
C ILE A 83 14.91 24.34 -31.32
N GLY A 84 13.69 24.21 -31.80
CA GLY A 84 13.17 24.93 -32.95
C GLY A 84 12.33 26.11 -32.50
#